data_AF-A0A937JV91-F1
#
_entry.id   AF-A0A937JV91-F1
#
_cell.length_a   1.000
_cell.length_b   1.000
_cell.length_c   1.000
_cell.angle_alpha   90.00
_cell.angle_beta   90.00
_cell.angle_gamma   90.00
#
_symmetry.space_group_name_H-M   'P 1'
#
loop_
_entity.id
_entity.type
_entity.pdbx_description
1 polymer ?
#
loop_
_entity_poly.entity_id
_entity_poly.type
_entity_poly.pdbx_seq_one_letter_code
_entity_poly.pdbx_strand_id
1 'polypeptide(L)'
;MTAATESQLRQLREGDRLTYHGVLWRVDDYSTYADDHGYETEEWLLKSQTGKEYYLMREIDPNGVERKVQWYLAEEVRSPSIFDPESSRDVTLQLREDVRSGREPYPQLRMYNRTYKFESQTAGDYESDGETRDRITWDYWDEAHLWNLALEAWSNGTLNVYSTRTVQPPDFTHIQTGQQDFAPIDSRFSISSSSGSRPSTDTWQFVAAWTLVIIGILFIFAGI
;
A
#
# COMPACT_ATOMS: atom_id res chain seq x y z
N MET A 1 -20.40 -6.78 -15.38
CA MET A 1 -19.68 -5.50 -15.46
C MET A 1 -18.38 -5.53 -14.67
N THR A 2 -18.33 -6.21 -13.52
CA THR A 2 -17.15 -6.39 -12.65
C THR A 2 -15.89 -6.89 -13.36
N ALA A 3 -15.98 -7.95 -14.15
CA ALA A 3 -14.81 -8.55 -14.83
C ALA A 3 -14.16 -7.62 -15.88
N ALA A 4 -14.94 -6.73 -16.51
CA ALA A 4 -14.40 -5.79 -17.49
C ALA A 4 -13.56 -4.71 -16.81
N THR A 5 -14.08 -4.12 -15.72
CA THR A 5 -13.35 -3.09 -14.96
C THR A 5 -12.10 -3.67 -14.30
N GLU A 6 -12.18 -4.88 -13.74
CA GLU A 6 -11.01 -5.56 -13.19
C GLU A 6 -9.91 -5.76 -14.25
N SER A 7 -10.28 -6.22 -15.45
CA SER A 7 -9.33 -6.38 -16.55
C SER A 7 -8.68 -5.06 -16.96
N GLN A 8 -9.42 -3.95 -16.92
CA GLN A 8 -8.91 -2.62 -17.24
C GLN A 8 -7.94 -2.11 -16.16
N LEU A 9 -8.26 -2.30 -14.88
CA LEU A 9 -7.37 -1.92 -13.77
C LEU A 9 -6.03 -2.65 -13.87
N ARG A 10 -6.04 -3.94 -14.19
CA ARG A 10 -4.81 -4.75 -14.31
C ARG A 10 -3.90 -4.33 -15.48
N GLN A 11 -4.45 -3.59 -16.45
CA GLN A 11 -3.69 -3.04 -17.57
C GLN A 11 -3.01 -1.70 -17.26
N LEU A 12 -3.34 -1.09 -16.12
CA LEU A 12 -2.76 0.19 -15.71
C LEU A 12 -1.25 0.09 -15.54
N ARG A 13 -0.53 1.05 -16.12
CA ARG A 13 0.92 1.24 -15.99
C ARG A 13 1.22 2.71 -15.70
N GLU A 14 2.48 3.01 -15.39
CA GLU A 14 2.93 4.37 -15.14
C GLU A 14 2.45 5.35 -16.24
N GLY A 15 1.88 6.48 -15.82
CA GLY A 15 1.29 7.50 -16.70
C GLY A 15 -0.20 7.34 -16.97
N ASP A 16 -0.77 6.14 -16.77
CA ASP A 16 -2.20 5.89 -16.94
C ASP A 16 -3.05 6.58 -15.86
N ARG A 17 -4.36 6.62 -16.10
CA ARG A 17 -5.28 7.39 -15.25
C ARG A 17 -6.56 6.64 -14.94
N LEU A 18 -7.13 6.95 -13.79
CA LEU A 18 -8.42 6.44 -13.35
C LEU A 18 -9.10 7.45 -12.40
N THR A 19 -10.41 7.33 -12.26
CA THR A 19 -11.20 8.14 -11.31
C THR A 19 -11.69 7.27 -10.18
N TYR A 20 -11.48 7.74 -8.94
CA TYR A 20 -11.97 7.11 -7.73
C TYR A 20 -12.65 8.14 -6.83
N HIS A 21 -13.92 7.90 -6.47
CA HIS A 21 -14.78 8.86 -5.76
C HIS A 21 -14.74 10.30 -6.33
N GLY A 22 -14.74 10.43 -7.67
CA GLY A 22 -14.74 11.73 -8.35
C GLY A 22 -13.39 12.45 -8.41
N VAL A 23 -12.33 11.85 -7.87
CA VAL A 23 -10.95 12.38 -7.96
C VAL A 23 -10.20 11.64 -9.05
N LEU A 24 -9.49 12.38 -9.91
CA LEU A 24 -8.60 11.82 -10.92
C LEU A 24 -7.25 11.45 -10.29
N TRP A 25 -6.82 10.22 -10.53
CA TRP A 25 -5.56 9.66 -10.08
C TRP A 25 -4.72 9.28 -11.28
N ARG A 26 -3.41 9.56 -11.20
CA ARG A 26 -2.40 9.07 -12.14
C ARG A 26 -1.64 7.91 -11.48
N VAL A 27 -1.35 6.88 -12.26
CA VAL A 27 -0.45 5.81 -11.85
C VAL A 27 0.98 6.34 -11.96
N ASP A 28 1.69 6.36 -10.84
CA ASP A 28 3.06 6.84 -10.73
C ASP A 28 4.06 5.67 -10.67
N ASP A 29 3.61 4.50 -10.19
CA ASP A 29 4.41 3.28 -10.17
C ASP A 29 3.51 2.04 -10.27
N TYR A 30 4.10 0.91 -10.70
CA TYR A 30 3.47 -0.40 -10.75
C TYR A 30 4.47 -1.50 -10.42
N SER A 31 4.08 -2.42 -9.55
CA SER A 31 4.92 -3.55 -9.16
C SER A 31 4.10 -4.83 -8.99
N THR A 32 4.78 -5.98 -9.04
CA THR A 32 4.18 -7.30 -8.82
C THR A 32 5.06 -8.19 -7.96
N TYR A 33 4.45 -9.03 -7.14
CA TYR A 33 5.12 -10.07 -6.38
C TYR A 33 4.33 -11.38 -6.49
N ALA A 34 5.04 -12.49 -6.55
CA ALA A 34 4.46 -13.82 -6.48
C ALA A 34 5.43 -14.77 -5.76
N ASP A 35 4.90 -15.71 -5.00
CA ASP A 35 5.68 -16.76 -4.35
C ASP A 35 5.41 -18.14 -4.95
N ASP A 36 6.26 -19.12 -4.60
CA ASP A 36 6.13 -20.50 -5.09
C ASP A 36 4.91 -21.25 -4.52
N HIS A 37 4.21 -20.66 -3.54
CA HIS A 37 3.01 -21.23 -2.92
C HIS A 37 1.72 -20.72 -3.54
N GLY A 38 1.80 -19.80 -4.52
CA GLY A 38 0.67 -19.26 -5.25
C GLY A 38 0.07 -18.00 -4.65
N TYR A 39 0.74 -17.36 -3.69
CA TYR A 39 0.42 -16.00 -3.28
C TYR A 39 0.87 -15.02 -4.36
N GLU A 40 -0.01 -14.09 -4.74
CA GLU A 40 0.29 -13.07 -5.76
C GLU A 40 -0.23 -11.70 -5.32
N THR A 41 0.56 -10.67 -5.58
CA THR A 41 0.15 -9.26 -5.40
C THR A 41 0.51 -8.40 -6.60
N GLU A 42 -0.39 -7.51 -6.98
CA GLU A 42 -0.16 -6.41 -7.92
C GLU A 42 -0.41 -5.09 -7.18
N GLU A 43 0.48 -4.12 -7.31
CA GLU A 43 0.41 -2.83 -6.61
C GLU A 43 0.55 -1.67 -7.60
N TRP A 44 -0.27 -0.64 -7.44
CA TRP A 44 -0.21 0.62 -8.18
C TRP A 44 -0.10 1.79 -7.21
N LEU A 45 0.95 2.61 -7.35
CA LEU A 45 1.02 3.89 -6.67
C LEU A 45 0.18 4.91 -7.44
N LEU A 46 -0.89 5.39 -6.83
CA LEU A 46 -1.80 6.37 -7.37
C LEU A 46 -1.51 7.74 -6.77
N LYS A 47 -1.35 8.76 -7.62
CA LYS A 47 -1.15 10.16 -7.20
C LYS A 47 -2.24 11.07 -7.73
N SER A 48 -2.82 11.85 -6.83
CA SER A 48 -3.74 12.93 -7.17
C SER A 48 -3.00 14.22 -7.51
N GLN A 49 -3.67 15.17 -8.16
CA GLN A 49 -3.11 16.49 -8.45
C GLN A 49 -2.75 17.30 -7.19
N THR A 50 -3.37 17.00 -6.05
CA THR A 50 -3.07 17.66 -4.76
C THR A 50 -1.88 17.04 -4.04
N GLY A 51 -1.21 16.05 -4.63
CA GLY A 51 -0.10 15.33 -4.00
C GLY A 51 -0.52 14.28 -2.97
N LYS A 52 -1.81 13.94 -2.89
CA LYS A 52 -2.27 12.78 -2.11
C LYS A 52 -1.92 11.51 -2.86
N GLU A 53 -1.48 10.49 -2.12
CA GLU A 53 -0.98 9.22 -2.65
C GLU A 53 -1.78 8.06 -2.06
N TYR A 54 -2.05 7.05 -2.88
CA TYR A 54 -2.67 5.79 -2.47
C TYR A 54 -1.95 4.61 -3.12
N TYR A 55 -1.89 3.49 -2.41
CA TYR A 55 -1.54 2.20 -2.99
C TYR A 55 -2.83 1.44 -3.30
N LEU A 56 -3.12 1.23 -4.58
CA LEU A 56 -4.13 0.26 -5.00
C LEU A 56 -3.46 -1.09 -5.07
N MET A 57 -4.02 -2.09 -4.40
CA MET A 57 -3.45 -3.44 -4.33
C MET A 57 -4.49 -4.47 -4.74
N ARG A 58 -4.03 -5.47 -5.48
CA ARG A 58 -4.77 -6.69 -5.79
C ARG A 58 -4.00 -7.86 -5.19
N GLU A 59 -4.69 -8.68 -4.40
CA GLU A 59 -4.10 -9.84 -3.73
C GLU A 59 -4.82 -11.12 -4.14
N ILE A 60 -4.05 -12.18 -4.38
CA ILE A 60 -4.52 -13.55 -4.50
C ILE A 60 -3.85 -14.35 -3.38
N ASP A 61 -4.64 -14.82 -2.42
CA ASP A 61 -4.17 -15.74 -1.38
C ASP A 61 -4.83 -17.13 -1.56
N PRO A 62 -4.03 -18.20 -1.82
CA PRO A 62 -4.54 -19.56 -1.97
C PRO A 62 -5.09 -20.17 -0.67
N ASN A 63 -4.68 -19.63 0.49
CA ASN A 63 -5.08 -20.09 1.83
C ASN A 63 -6.27 -19.31 2.40
N GLY A 64 -6.64 -18.18 1.79
CA GLY A 64 -7.75 -17.36 2.21
C GLY A 64 -9.09 -18.09 2.16
N VAL A 65 -10.00 -17.71 3.08
CA VAL A 65 -11.29 -18.37 3.36
C VAL A 65 -12.16 -18.58 2.11
N GLU A 66 -11.94 -17.80 1.05
CA GLU A 66 -12.71 -17.91 -0.18
C GLU A 66 -11.87 -18.06 -1.47
N ARG A 67 -10.53 -18.16 -1.40
CA ARG A 67 -9.61 -18.09 -2.57
C ARG A 67 -9.99 -16.99 -3.57
N LYS A 68 -10.50 -15.87 -3.05
CA LYS A 68 -10.98 -14.75 -3.85
C LYS A 68 -9.86 -13.75 -4.04
N VAL A 69 -9.83 -13.16 -5.23
CA VAL A 69 -9.06 -11.95 -5.49
C VAL A 69 -9.62 -10.84 -4.59
N GLN A 70 -8.75 -10.25 -3.77
CA GLN A 70 -9.11 -9.10 -2.95
C GLN A 70 -8.48 -7.83 -3.51
N TRP A 71 -9.20 -6.72 -3.35
CA TRP A 71 -8.73 -5.41 -3.75
C TRP A 71 -8.71 -4.48 -2.54
N TYR A 72 -7.62 -3.76 -2.38
CA TYR A 72 -7.41 -2.85 -1.27
C TYR A 72 -6.93 -1.50 -1.77
N LEU A 73 -7.23 -0.47 -0.99
CA LEU A 73 -6.67 0.86 -1.17
C LEU A 73 -6.08 1.29 0.17
N ALA A 74 -4.77 1.54 0.16
CA ALA A 74 -4.05 1.99 1.34
C ALA A 74 -3.53 3.41 1.21
N GLU A 75 -3.48 4.08 2.36
CA GLU A 75 -2.89 5.41 2.49
C GLU A 75 -1.90 5.43 3.65
N GLU A 76 -0.73 6.01 3.43
CA GLU A 76 0.21 6.29 4.51
C GLU A 76 -0.32 7.44 5.37
N VAL A 77 -0.38 7.22 6.68
CA VAL A 77 -0.81 8.19 7.67
C VAL A 77 0.41 8.94 8.20
N ARG A 78 0.69 10.13 7.63
CA ARG A 78 1.92 10.91 7.92
C ARG A 78 2.02 11.50 9.33
N SER A 79 0.92 11.62 10.05
CA SER A 79 0.90 12.15 11.43
C SER A 79 -0.13 11.39 12.25
N PRO A 80 0.12 10.09 12.51
CA PRO A 80 -0.84 9.25 13.18
C PRO A 80 -0.94 9.67 14.65
N SER A 81 -2.14 9.51 15.23
CA SER A 81 -2.35 9.62 16.67
C SER A 81 -3.01 8.32 17.12
N ILE A 82 -2.19 7.42 17.65
CA ILE A 82 -2.57 6.06 18.00
C ILE A 82 -2.61 5.95 19.52
N PHE A 83 -3.74 5.49 20.04
CA PHE A 83 -4.00 5.41 21.46
C PHE A 83 -4.17 3.96 21.90
N ASP A 84 -3.66 3.64 23.08
CA ASP A 84 -4.10 2.48 23.83
C ASP A 84 -5.54 2.75 24.33
N PRO A 85 -6.55 1.94 23.96
CA PRO A 85 -7.93 2.16 24.36
C PRO A 85 -8.16 2.11 25.88
N GLU A 86 -7.38 1.31 26.62
CA GLU A 86 -7.58 1.12 28.06
C GLU A 86 -7.07 2.32 28.86
N SER A 87 -5.87 2.79 28.53
CA SER A 87 -5.23 3.90 29.24
C SER A 87 -5.52 5.28 28.62
N SER A 88 -6.06 5.32 27.39
CA SER A 88 -6.17 6.52 26.55
C SER A 88 -4.84 7.26 26.35
N ARG A 89 -3.72 6.58 26.56
CA ARG A 89 -2.37 7.11 26.33
C ARG A 89 -2.06 7.08 24.85
N ASP A 90 -1.52 8.18 24.32
CA ASP A 90 -0.91 8.19 22.99
C ASP A 90 0.37 7.34 23.03
N VAL A 91 0.39 6.27 22.23
CA VAL A 91 1.50 5.30 22.16
C VAL A 91 2.32 5.46 20.90
N THR A 92 2.01 6.44 20.04
CA THR A 92 2.60 6.59 18.70
C THR A 92 4.13 6.58 18.72
N LEU A 93 4.74 7.30 19.67
CA LEU A 93 6.19 7.39 19.78
C LEU A 93 6.85 6.12 20.33
N GLN A 94 6.12 5.27 21.04
CA GLN A 94 6.64 4.02 21.60
C GLN A 94 6.45 2.82 20.66
N LEU A 95 5.43 2.86 19.80
CA LEU A 95 5.06 1.73 18.93
C LEU A 95 6.24 1.19 18.12
N ARG A 96 7.08 2.06 17.58
CA ARG A 96 8.28 1.63 16.85
C ARG A 96 9.16 0.70 17.68
N GLU A 97 9.48 1.14 18.90
CA GLU A 97 10.34 0.37 19.79
C GLU A 97 9.67 -0.92 20.23
N ASP A 98 8.38 -0.85 20.57
CA ASP A 98 7.59 -2.02 20.98
C ASP A 98 7.55 -3.09 19.86
N VAL A 99 7.33 -2.68 18.61
CA VAL A 99 7.33 -3.59 17.43
C VAL A 99 8.71 -4.22 17.24
N ARG A 100 9.79 -3.43 17.32
CA ARG A 100 11.17 -3.92 17.08
C ARG A 100 11.72 -4.76 18.22
N SER A 101 11.30 -4.53 19.47
CA SER A 101 11.82 -5.28 20.62
C SER A 101 11.26 -6.70 20.74
N GLY A 102 10.40 -7.12 19.80
CA GLY A 102 9.69 -8.40 19.89
C GLY A 102 8.73 -8.46 21.09
N ARG A 103 8.25 -7.29 21.54
CA ARG A 103 7.23 -7.22 22.58
C ARG A 103 5.95 -7.84 22.05
N GLU A 104 5.14 -8.39 22.95
CA GLU A 104 3.77 -8.75 22.59
C GLU A 104 3.02 -7.52 22.06
N PRO A 105 2.33 -7.63 20.90
CA PRO A 105 1.52 -6.57 20.35
C PRO A 105 0.46 -6.06 21.32
N TYR A 106 0.11 -4.78 21.22
CA TYR A 106 -1.05 -4.25 21.94
C TYR A 106 -2.28 -5.05 21.48
N PRO A 107 -3.15 -5.55 22.36
CA PRO A 107 -4.33 -6.31 21.92
C PRO A 107 -5.26 -5.48 21.03
N GLN A 108 -5.31 -4.18 21.29
CA GLN A 108 -6.10 -3.21 20.55
C GLN A 108 -5.39 -1.86 20.47
N LEU A 109 -5.64 -1.14 19.39
CA LEU A 109 -5.21 0.23 19.18
C LEU A 109 -6.38 1.06 18.69
N ARG A 110 -6.38 2.36 19.00
CA ARG A 110 -7.40 3.30 18.53
C ARG A 110 -6.78 4.43 17.71
N MET A 111 -7.30 4.67 16.52
CA MET A 111 -6.93 5.78 15.64
C MET A 111 -8.19 6.35 14.97
N TYR A 112 -8.32 7.68 14.89
CA TYR A 112 -9.47 8.37 14.28
C TYR A 112 -10.85 7.86 14.71
N ASN A 113 -11.03 7.63 16.03
CA ASN A 113 -12.27 7.13 16.63
C ASN A 113 -12.67 5.71 16.18
N ARG A 114 -11.72 4.93 15.64
CA ARG A 114 -11.89 3.51 15.35
C ARG A 114 -10.95 2.68 16.22
N THR A 115 -11.47 1.60 16.77
CA THR A 115 -10.68 0.59 17.49
C THR A 115 -10.36 -0.55 16.53
N TYR A 116 -9.10 -0.93 16.49
CA TYR A 116 -8.58 -2.04 15.72
C TYR A 116 -8.04 -3.10 16.69
N LYS A 117 -8.29 -4.38 16.41
CA LYS A 117 -7.82 -5.53 17.16
C LYS A 117 -6.61 -6.11 16.44
N PHE A 118 -5.57 -6.45 17.19
CA PHE A 118 -4.40 -7.12 16.63
C PHE A 118 -4.83 -8.45 16.01
N GLU A 119 -4.32 -8.73 14.81
CA GLU A 119 -4.64 -9.95 14.08
C GLU A 119 -3.39 -10.76 13.75
N SER A 120 -2.37 -10.10 13.20
CA SER A 120 -1.17 -10.78 12.74
C SER A 120 0.08 -9.93 12.86
N GLN A 121 1.22 -10.60 12.95
CA GLN A 121 2.54 -10.02 12.84
C GLN A 121 3.30 -10.76 11.76
N THR A 122 4.06 -10.03 10.95
CA THR A 122 5.03 -10.60 10.02
C THR A 122 6.37 -9.91 10.10
N ALA A 123 7.40 -10.61 9.64
CA ALA A 123 8.76 -10.11 9.58
C ALA A 123 9.43 -10.64 8.31
N GLY A 124 10.29 -9.82 7.71
CA GLY A 124 11.01 -10.20 6.51
C GLY A 124 12.10 -9.21 6.14
N ASP A 125 12.98 -9.64 5.25
CA ASP A 125 14.05 -8.85 4.65
C ASP A 125 13.58 -8.31 3.30
N TYR A 126 13.78 -7.02 3.07
CA TYR A 126 13.31 -6.32 1.87
C TYR A 126 14.48 -5.70 1.14
N GLU A 127 14.68 -6.07 -0.12
CA GLU A 127 15.69 -5.42 -0.97
C GLU A 127 15.07 -4.22 -1.68
N SER A 128 15.63 -3.04 -1.42
CA SER A 128 15.29 -1.80 -2.10
C SER A 128 16.55 -0.96 -2.24
N ASP A 129 16.77 -0.35 -3.41
CA ASP A 129 17.97 0.44 -3.73
C ASP A 129 19.32 -0.26 -3.50
N GLY A 130 19.32 -1.60 -3.53
CA GLY A 130 20.52 -2.44 -3.38
C GLY A 130 20.88 -2.68 -1.92
N GLU A 131 20.00 -2.25 -1.02
CA GLU A 131 20.09 -2.45 0.41
C GLU A 131 18.99 -3.41 0.86
N THR A 132 19.39 -4.45 1.58
CA THR A 132 18.46 -5.28 2.33
C THR A 132 18.10 -4.56 3.63
N ARG A 133 16.80 -4.44 3.91
CA ARG A 133 16.26 -3.83 5.12
C ARG A 133 15.21 -4.74 5.74
N ASP A 134 15.40 -5.10 7.00
CA ASP A 134 14.41 -5.88 7.72
C ASP A 134 13.26 -4.99 8.22
N ARG A 135 12.07 -5.56 8.17
CA ARG A 135 10.82 -4.90 8.57
C ARG A 135 9.98 -5.88 9.38
N ILE A 136 9.31 -5.35 10.40
CA ILE A 136 8.28 -6.07 11.17
C ILE A 136 6.98 -5.31 10.98
N THR A 137 5.93 -6.01 10.59
CA THR A 137 4.59 -5.44 10.42
C THR A 137 3.66 -6.00 11.48
N TRP A 138 2.90 -5.12 12.14
CA TRP A 138 1.73 -5.50 12.93
C TRP A 138 0.45 -5.05 12.22
N ASP A 139 -0.45 -6.00 11.98
CA ASP A 139 -1.73 -5.77 11.34
C ASP A 139 -2.85 -5.76 12.38
N TYR A 140 -3.68 -4.72 12.32
CA TYR A 140 -4.85 -4.58 13.17
C TYR A 140 -6.09 -4.35 12.33
N TRP A 141 -7.16 -5.09 12.58
CA TRP A 141 -8.43 -4.93 11.88
C TRP A 141 -9.52 -4.37 12.77
N ASP A 142 -10.40 -3.57 12.19
CA ASP A 142 -11.64 -3.23 12.86
C ASP A 142 -12.58 -4.43 12.94
N GLU A 143 -13.56 -4.37 13.85
CA GLU A 143 -14.44 -5.52 14.12
C GLU A 143 -15.21 -6.00 12.86
N ALA A 144 -15.53 -5.08 11.96
CA ALA A 144 -16.22 -5.38 10.71
C ALA A 144 -15.29 -5.91 9.60
N HIS A 145 -13.97 -5.92 9.82
CA HIS A 145 -12.94 -6.26 8.84
C HIS A 145 -13.06 -5.45 7.54
N LEU A 146 -13.36 -4.15 7.69
CA LEU A 146 -13.46 -3.20 6.59
C LEU A 146 -12.21 -2.33 6.50
N TRP A 147 -11.51 -2.15 7.62
CA TRP A 147 -10.34 -1.29 7.71
C TRP A 147 -9.23 -1.98 8.49
N ASN A 148 -8.04 -1.96 7.90
CA ASN A 148 -6.79 -2.41 8.48
C ASN A 148 -5.93 -1.19 8.84
N LEU A 149 -5.28 -1.27 10.00
CA LEU A 149 -4.22 -0.41 10.46
C LEU A 149 -2.95 -1.25 10.51
N ALA A 150 -2.06 -1.03 9.55
CA ALA A 150 -0.76 -1.69 9.51
C ALA A 150 0.33 -0.77 10.06
N LEU A 151 1.18 -1.33 10.92
CA LEU A 151 2.32 -0.66 11.54
C LEU A 151 3.60 -1.34 11.09
N GLU A 152 4.37 -0.67 10.23
CA GLU A 152 5.62 -1.20 9.68
C GLU A 152 6.83 -0.57 10.36
N ALA A 153 7.53 -1.33 11.21
CA ALA A 153 8.75 -0.89 11.86
C ALA A 153 9.98 -1.39 11.09
N TRP A 154 10.70 -0.43 10.50
CA TRP A 154 11.88 -0.67 9.66
C TRP A 154 13.18 -0.63 10.48
N SER A 155 14.20 -1.36 10.01
CA SER A 155 15.53 -1.40 10.63
C SER A 155 16.23 -0.04 10.69
N ASN A 156 15.88 0.89 9.81
CA ASN A 156 16.40 2.27 9.81
C ASN A 156 15.77 3.17 10.91
N GLY A 157 14.91 2.61 11.76
CA GLY A 157 14.28 3.32 12.87
C GLY A 157 13.02 4.11 12.48
N THR A 158 12.47 3.88 11.29
CA THR A 158 11.20 4.48 10.83
C THR A 158 10.02 3.58 11.21
N LEU A 159 8.90 4.21 11.55
CA LEU A 159 7.59 3.55 11.67
C LEU A 159 6.67 4.13 10.61
N ASN A 160 6.30 3.32 9.62
CA ASN A 160 5.27 3.70 8.66
C ASN A 160 3.92 3.18 9.15
N VAL A 161 2.91 4.02 9.06
CA VAL A 161 1.54 3.69 9.49
C VAL A 161 0.65 3.78 8.27
N TYR A 162 -0.10 2.72 8.00
CA TYR A 162 -1.00 2.67 6.86
C TYR A 162 -2.43 2.41 7.31
N SER A 163 -3.36 3.10 6.67
CA SER A 163 -4.78 2.82 6.79
C SER A 163 -5.25 2.21 5.47
N THR A 164 -5.59 0.93 5.52
CA THR A 164 -6.01 0.14 4.36
C THR A 164 -7.51 -0.14 4.45
N ARG A 165 -8.20 -0.11 3.32
CA ARG A 165 -9.60 -0.55 3.22
C ARG A 165 -9.82 -1.44 2.02
N THR A 166 -10.80 -2.32 2.12
CA THR A 166 -11.30 -3.06 0.96
C THR A 166 -12.00 -2.13 -0.02
N VAL A 167 -11.72 -2.33 -1.31
CA VAL A 167 -12.39 -1.66 -2.43
C VAL A 167 -12.85 -2.70 -3.43
N GLN A 168 -13.68 -2.29 -4.39
CA GLN A 168 -14.13 -3.16 -5.47
C GLN A 168 -13.74 -2.53 -6.81
N PRO A 169 -13.40 -3.34 -7.84
CA PRO A 169 -13.08 -2.81 -9.16
C PRO A 169 -14.11 -1.79 -9.71
N PRO A 170 -15.44 -1.97 -9.56
CA PRO A 170 -16.42 -0.99 -10.01
C PRO A 170 -16.39 0.38 -9.31
N ASP A 171 -15.69 0.52 -8.18
CA ASP A 171 -15.50 1.83 -7.54
C ASP A 171 -14.63 2.77 -8.39
N PHE A 172 -13.87 2.19 -9.34
CA PHE A 172 -13.00 2.89 -10.26
C PHE A 172 -13.66 3.09 -11.62
N THR A 173 -13.56 4.31 -12.14
CA THR A 173 -14.22 4.72 -13.38
C THR A 173 -13.26 5.49 -14.28
N HIS A 174 -13.64 5.74 -15.52
CA HIS A 174 -12.85 6.53 -16.47
C HIS A 174 -11.38 6.07 -16.57
N ILE A 175 -11.18 4.75 -16.64
CA ILE A 175 -9.86 4.15 -16.78
C ILE A 175 -9.34 4.47 -18.18
N GLN A 176 -8.21 5.16 -18.24
CA GLN A 176 -7.55 5.60 -19.46
C GLN A 176 -6.16 4.98 -19.51
N THR A 177 -5.98 4.05 -20.44
CA THR A 177 -4.69 3.43 -20.74
C THR A 177 -4.06 4.13 -21.95
N GLY A 178 -2.84 4.63 -21.80
CA GLY A 178 -2.05 5.28 -22.86
C GLY A 178 -1.57 6.69 -22.54
N GLN A 179 -0.43 7.05 -23.16
CA GLN A 179 0.20 8.38 -23.09
C GLN A 179 -0.72 9.46 -23.72
N GLN A 180 -1.68 9.97 -22.97
CA GLN A 180 -2.13 11.34 -23.19
C GLN A 180 -1.34 12.22 -22.24
N ASP A 181 -0.42 13.00 -22.81
CA ASP A 181 0.37 14.00 -22.11
C ASP A 181 -0.53 14.86 -21.23
N PHE A 182 -0.04 15.21 -20.03
CA PHE A 182 -0.56 16.37 -19.33
C PHE A 182 -0.38 17.57 -20.27
N ALA A 183 -1.45 18.04 -20.92
CA ALA A 183 -1.44 19.38 -21.45
C ALA A 183 -1.56 20.32 -20.23
N PRO A 184 -0.49 21.04 -19.82
CA PRO A 184 -0.66 22.10 -18.86
C PRO A 184 -1.65 23.11 -19.46
N ILE A 185 -2.67 23.46 -18.70
CA ILE A 185 -3.61 24.53 -19.07
C ILE A 185 -2.81 25.83 -19.14
N ASP A 186 -2.57 26.28 -20.37
CA ASP A 186 -2.17 27.62 -20.80
C ASP A 186 -1.29 28.48 -19.86
N SER A 187 0.00 28.56 -20.20
CA SER A 187 0.69 29.84 -20.22
C SER A 187 1.60 29.91 -21.45
N ARG A 188 1.16 30.70 -22.44
CA ARG A 188 1.90 31.05 -23.65
C ARG A 188 3.27 31.65 -23.29
N PHE A 189 4.35 30.90 -23.48
CA PHE A 189 5.66 31.44 -23.84
C PHE A 189 6.45 30.37 -24.57
N SER A 190 6.57 30.54 -25.89
CA SER A 190 7.42 29.76 -26.76
C SER A 190 8.88 30.15 -26.53
N ILE A 191 9.68 29.22 -26.00
CA ILE A 191 11.14 29.23 -26.14
C ILE A 191 11.55 27.89 -26.73
N SER A 192 12.12 27.96 -27.93
CA SER A 192 12.75 26.84 -28.62
C SER A 192 14.07 26.46 -27.94
N SER A 193 14.26 25.18 -27.63
CA SER A 193 15.61 24.62 -27.51
C SER A 193 15.62 23.11 -27.78
N SER A 194 16.22 22.79 -28.92
CA SER A 194 17.10 21.65 -29.23
C SER A 194 16.84 20.28 -28.59
N SER A 195 16.63 19.32 -29.50
CA SER A 195 16.80 17.88 -29.33
C SER A 195 18.08 17.50 -28.56
N GLY A 196 17.89 16.80 -27.44
CA GLY A 196 18.92 16.04 -26.76
C GLY A 196 18.33 14.71 -26.33
N SER A 197 18.60 13.66 -27.09
CA SER A 197 18.31 12.27 -26.73
C SER A 197 19.02 11.95 -25.41
N ARG A 198 18.25 11.76 -24.34
CA ARG A 198 18.74 11.23 -23.07
C ARG A 198 18.75 9.70 -23.14
N PRO A 199 19.85 9.03 -22.75
CA PRO A 199 19.88 7.58 -22.67
C PRO A 199 18.93 7.12 -21.57
N SER A 200 18.21 6.02 -21.83
CA SER A 200 17.41 5.28 -20.88
C SER A 200 18.32 4.76 -19.76
N THR A 201 18.36 5.49 -18.65
CA THR A 201 18.83 4.93 -17.38
C THR A 201 17.70 4.06 -16.85
N ASP A 202 17.95 2.75 -16.78
CA ASP A 202 17.18 1.80 -15.97
C ASP A 202 17.02 2.38 -14.57
N THR A 203 15.85 2.99 -14.32
CA THR A 203 15.45 3.47 -13.01
C THR A 203 14.91 2.27 -12.26
N TRP A 204 15.78 1.77 -11.39
CA TRP A 204 15.47 1.14 -10.12
C TRP A 204 14.03 1.40 -9.65
N GLN A 205 13.28 0.31 -9.54
CA GLN A 205 11.89 0.29 -9.11
C GLN A 205 11.83 0.53 -7.61
N PHE A 206 11.02 1.51 -7.20
CA PHE A 206 10.68 1.69 -5.80
C PHE A 206 9.73 0.58 -5.38
N VAL A 207 10.07 -0.09 -4.29
CA VAL A 207 9.27 -1.16 -3.71
C VAL A 207 8.75 -0.60 -2.39
N ALA A 208 7.53 -0.07 -2.41
CA ALA A 208 7.04 0.76 -1.31
C ALA A 208 6.00 0.10 -0.38
N ALA A 209 5.34 -1.01 -0.74
CA ALA A 209 4.39 -1.62 0.20
C ALA A 209 4.15 -3.14 0.04
N TRP A 210 5.20 -3.97 0.04
CA TRP A 210 5.01 -5.44 0.11
C TRP A 210 4.67 -5.92 1.52
N THR A 211 3.56 -5.48 2.08
CA THR A 211 2.47 -6.31 2.64
C THR A 211 1.61 -5.46 3.56
N LEU A 212 0.46 -5.02 3.04
CA LEU A 212 -0.56 -4.31 3.81
C LEU A 212 -1.78 -5.15 4.16
N VAL A 213 -1.78 -6.44 3.81
CA VAL A 213 -2.74 -7.40 4.33
C VAL A 213 -2.06 -8.77 4.35
N ILE A 214 -1.73 -9.28 5.53
CA ILE A 214 -1.41 -10.69 5.69
C ILE A 214 -2.56 -11.31 6.45
N ILE A 215 -3.61 -11.65 5.72
CA ILE A 215 -4.55 -12.66 6.18
C ILE A 215 -3.97 -13.98 5.69
N GLY A 216 -3.31 -14.71 6.59
CA GLY A 216 -3.30 -16.17 6.48
C GLY A 216 -1.99 -16.90 6.15
N ILE A 217 -0.80 -16.41 6.50
CA ILE A 217 0.37 -17.30 6.63
C ILE A 217 1.21 -16.90 7.84
N LEU A 218 1.08 -17.64 8.96
CA LEU A 218 2.17 -17.98 9.89
C LEU A 218 1.67 -19.08 10.86
N PHE A 219 1.63 -20.32 10.38
CA PHE A 219 2.12 -21.43 11.18
C PHE A 219 3.21 -22.10 10.35
N ILE A 220 4.31 -22.46 11.04
CA ILE A 220 5.54 -23.07 10.50
C ILE A 220 6.43 -21.98 9.88
N PHE A 221 7.32 -21.29 10.59
CA PHE A 221 8.52 -21.82 11.24
C PHE A 221 9.00 -20.90 12.38
N ALA A 222 8.75 -21.30 13.63
CA ALA A 222 9.61 -21.05 14.81
C ALA A 222 8.91 -21.69 16.01
N GLY A 223 9.35 -22.88 16.45
CA GLY A 223 8.81 -23.47 17.68
C GLY A 223 8.80 -24.99 17.82
N ILE A 224 9.76 -25.71 17.24
CA ILE A 224 10.64 -26.62 18.01
C ILE A 224 12.07 -26.28 17.60
#